data_AF-A0A2L2Z3M9-F1
#
_entry.id   AF-A0A2L2Z3M9-F1
#
_cell.length_a   1.000
_cell.length_b   1.000
_cell.length_c   1.000
_cell.angle_alpha   90.00
_cell.angle_beta   90.00
_cell.angle_gamma   90.00
#
_symmetry.space_group_name_H-M   'P 1'
#
loop_
_entity.id
_entity.type
_entity.pdbx_description
1 polymer ?
#
loop_
_entity_poly.entity_id
_entity_poly.type
_entity_poly.pdbx_seq_one_letter_code
_entity_poly.pdbx_strand_id
1 'polypeptide(L)'
;TSSEKIIIVPSRKDSIRKDISEIVNSCFLKEFLDVGRSVDGSVPDLILEQVPMSHPVFISYTSGTTGLPKAIVHGSEGLLCYMDWDTSDARSSGSAGEITNSVPQIYYINRQDT
;
A
#
# COMPACT_ATOMS: atom_id res chain seq x y z
N THR A 1 19.99 5.68 3.66
CA THR A 1 19.80 4.25 4.00
C THR A 1 18.31 4.02 4.12
N SER A 2 17.69 3.35 3.14
CA SER A 2 16.25 3.08 3.17
C SER A 2 15.94 2.12 4.32
N SER A 3 15.16 2.56 5.30
CA SER A 3 14.77 1.74 6.45
C SER A 3 13.41 1.13 6.15
N GLU A 4 13.38 -0.15 5.79
CA GLU A 4 12.15 -0.88 5.43
C GLU A 4 11.24 -1.03 6.66
N LYS A 5 10.04 -0.45 6.68
CA LYS A 5 9.13 -0.50 7.83
C LYS A 5 7.84 -1.26 7.51
N ILE A 6 7.39 -2.14 8.41
CA ILE A 6 6.12 -2.86 8.26
C ILE A 6 4.98 -2.01 8.84
N ILE A 7 4.11 -1.51 7.97
CA ILE A 7 2.96 -0.70 8.38
C ILE A 7 1.74 -1.60 8.53
N ILE A 8 1.21 -1.70 9.75
CA ILE A 8 0.04 -2.53 10.06
C ILE A 8 -1.23 -1.68 9.97
N VAL A 9 -2.15 -2.10 9.09
CA VAL A 9 -3.47 -1.50 8.91
C VAL A 9 -4.53 -2.44 9.49
N PRO A 10 -5.04 -2.19 10.72
CA PRO A 10 -6.01 -3.07 11.34
C PRO A 10 -7.38 -2.93 10.66
N SER A 11 -7.94 -4.06 10.23
CA SER A 11 -9.28 -4.11 9.61
C SER A 11 -10.43 -3.96 10.61
N ARG A 12 -10.15 -4.10 11.92
CA ARG A 12 -11.13 -3.95 13.01
C ARG A 12 -10.55 -3.08 14.13
N LYS A 13 -11.42 -2.34 14.82
CA LYS A 13 -11.01 -1.42 15.90
C LYS A 13 -10.37 -2.12 17.09
N ASP A 14 -10.80 -3.35 17.39
CA ASP A 14 -10.24 -4.20 18.45
C ASP A 14 -8.81 -4.68 18.14
N SER A 15 -8.46 -4.81 16.86
CA SER A 15 -7.11 -5.24 16.43
C SER A 15 -6.01 -4.21 16.73
N ILE A 16 -6.36 -2.93 16.96
CA ILE A 16 -5.41 -1.87 17.34
C ILE A 16 -4.79 -2.14 18.72
N ARG A 17 -5.44 -2.94 19.57
CA ARG A 17 -4.98 -3.25 20.93
C ARG A 17 -4.14 -4.52 21.04
N LYS A 18 -3.93 -5.24 19.92
CA LYS A 18 -3.12 -6.45 19.94
C LYS A 18 -1.65 -6.09 20.05
N ASP A 19 -0.92 -6.88 20.83
CA ASP A 19 0.53 -6.80 20.88
C ASP A 19 1.11 -7.21 19.51
N ILE A 20 1.96 -6.34 18.96
CA ILE A 20 2.66 -6.54 17.68
C ILE A 20 4.17 -6.61 17.88
N SER A 21 4.65 -6.71 19.12
CA SER A 21 6.08 -6.72 19.46
C SER A 21 6.85 -7.88 18.81
N GLU A 22 6.16 -8.97 18.46
CA GLU A 22 6.74 -10.10 17.71
C GLU A 22 7.04 -9.76 16.24
N ILE A 23 6.42 -8.71 15.69
CA ILE A 23 6.63 -8.27 14.31
C ILE A 23 7.71 -7.19 14.31
N VAL A 24 8.94 -7.60 13.98
CA VAL A 24 10.11 -6.73 13.96
C VAL A 24 9.90 -5.57 12.99
N ASN A 25 10.33 -4.37 13.42
CA ASN A 25 10.27 -3.13 12.62
C ASN A 25 8.85 -2.78 12.14
N SER A 26 7.85 -3.06 12.98
CA SER A 26 6.45 -2.74 12.70
C SER A 26 5.93 -1.57 13.52
N CYS A 27 4.91 -0.90 12.98
CA CYS A 27 4.10 0.08 13.71
C CYS A 27 2.70 0.13 13.11
N PHE A 28 1.74 0.67 13.86
CA PHE A 28 0.41 0.91 13.32
C PHE A 28 0.41 2.11 12.36
N LEU A 29 -0.53 2.09 11.40
CA LEU A 29 -0.70 3.19 10.44
C LEU A 29 -0.80 4.56 11.12
N LYS A 30 -1.51 4.66 12.25
CA LYS A 30 -1.64 5.94 12.98
C LYS A 30 -0.29 6.46 13.45
N GLU A 31 0.52 5.60 14.06
CA GLU A 31 1.86 5.95 14.56
C GLU A 31 2.77 6.37 13.40
N PHE A 32 2.71 5.64 12.28
CA PHE A 32 3.43 5.99 11.07
C PHE A 32 3.02 7.38 10.53
N LEU A 33 1.72 7.64 10.44
CA LEU A 33 1.21 8.94 9.97
C LEU A 33 1.53 10.09 10.92
N ASP A 34 1.62 9.83 12.23
CA ASP A 34 1.95 10.85 13.22
C ASP A 34 3.43 11.27 13.12
N VAL A 35 4.35 10.34 12.82
CA VAL A 35 5.74 10.68 12.42
C VAL A 35 5.76 11.52 11.14
N GLY A 36 4.72 11.36 10.31
CA GLY A 36 4.58 12.00 9.03
C GLY A 36 4.39 13.51 9.09
N ARG A 37 3.84 14.03 10.20
CA ARG A 37 3.39 15.42 10.34
C ARG A 37 4.52 16.36 10.75
N SER A 38 4.44 17.58 10.28
CA SER A 38 5.26 18.70 10.73
C SER A 38 4.91 19.10 12.18
N VAL A 39 5.80 19.85 12.82
CA VAL A 39 5.63 20.33 14.21
C VAL A 39 4.36 21.19 14.38
N ASP A 40 3.92 21.87 13.33
CA ASP A 40 2.69 22.67 13.26
C ASP A 40 1.43 21.83 12.93
N GLY A 41 1.57 20.52 12.77
CA GLY A 41 0.51 19.60 12.41
C GLY A 41 0.18 19.55 10.91
N SER A 42 0.92 20.28 10.06
CA SER A 42 0.78 20.22 8.60
C SER A 42 1.30 18.89 8.04
N VAL A 43 0.80 18.52 6.86
CA VAL A 43 1.28 17.36 6.10
C VAL A 43 2.17 17.91 4.97
N PRO A 44 3.46 17.54 4.91
CA PRO A 44 4.33 17.99 3.84
C PRO A 44 3.91 17.39 2.49
N ASP A 45 4.32 18.04 1.39
CA ASP A 45 4.03 17.56 0.04
C ASP A 45 4.59 16.15 -0.18
N LEU A 46 3.77 15.30 -0.82
CA LEU A 46 4.15 13.93 -1.13
C LEU A 46 5.10 13.90 -2.33
N ILE A 47 6.31 13.40 -2.11
CA ILE A 47 7.26 13.12 -3.19
C ILE A 47 7.03 11.68 -3.66
N LEU A 48 6.58 11.56 -4.90
CA LEU A 48 6.29 10.28 -5.53
C LEU A 48 7.52 9.79 -6.29
N GLU A 49 8.07 8.64 -5.90
CA GLU A 49 9.19 8.01 -6.60
C GLU A 49 8.74 6.77 -7.38
N GLN A 50 9.30 6.61 -8.58
CA GLN A 50 9.11 5.42 -9.41
C GLN A 50 9.86 4.23 -8.82
N VAL A 51 9.19 3.10 -8.69
CA VAL A 51 9.79 1.85 -8.23
C VAL A 51 9.83 0.81 -9.35
N PRO A 52 10.79 -0.14 -9.32
CA PRO A 52 10.77 -1.26 -10.26
C PRO A 52 9.45 -2.03 -10.21
N MET A 53 8.98 -2.57 -11.34
CA MET A 53 7.71 -3.30 -11.39
C MET A 53 7.65 -4.54 -10.47
N SER A 54 8.82 -5.11 -10.14
CA SER A 54 8.96 -6.21 -9.20
C SER A 54 8.79 -5.81 -7.72
N HIS A 55 8.62 -4.52 -7.41
CA HIS A 55 8.40 -4.06 -6.05
C HIS A 55 7.10 -4.65 -5.48
N PRO A 56 7.13 -5.28 -4.29
CA PRO A 56 5.92 -5.79 -3.65
C PRO A 56 4.98 -4.63 -3.29
N VAL A 57 3.71 -4.75 -3.65
CA VAL A 57 2.68 -3.73 -3.35
C VAL A 57 1.96 -4.08 -2.06
N PHE A 58 1.49 -5.33 -1.93
CA PHE A 58 0.91 -5.83 -0.69
C PHE A 58 1.03 -7.35 -0.57
N ILE A 59 0.93 -7.86 0.66
CA ILE A 59 0.93 -9.29 0.98
C ILE A 59 -0.44 -9.66 1.53
N SER A 60 -1.09 -10.65 0.91
CA SER A 60 -2.35 -11.22 1.39
C SER A 60 -2.09 -12.55 2.08
N TYR A 61 -2.61 -12.70 3.30
CA TYR A 61 -2.58 -13.97 4.03
C TYR A 61 -3.93 -14.66 3.92
N THR A 62 -3.93 -15.87 3.40
CA THR A 62 -5.14 -16.69 3.27
C THR A 62 -5.08 -17.87 4.23
N SER A 63 -6.22 -18.23 4.82
CA SER A 63 -6.33 -19.45 5.63
C SER A 63 -6.09 -20.66 4.73
N GLY A 64 -4.98 -21.36 4.92
CA GLY A 64 -4.71 -22.61 4.23
C GLY A 64 -5.60 -23.73 4.76
N THR A 65 -5.91 -24.71 3.91
CA THR A 65 -6.64 -25.93 4.32
C THR A 65 -5.78 -26.88 5.17
N THR A 66 -4.46 -26.68 5.18
CA THR A 66 -3.49 -27.43 6.00
C THR A 66 -2.36 -26.50 6.47
N GLY A 67 -2.36 -26.09 7.75
CA GLY A 67 -1.23 -25.40 8.38
C GLY A 67 -1.31 -23.87 8.47
N LEU A 68 -0.14 -23.23 8.61
CA LEU A 68 -0.01 -21.77 8.78
C LEU A 68 -0.53 -21.01 7.54
N PRO A 69 -1.03 -19.77 7.70
CA PRO A 69 -1.55 -18.97 6.60
C PRO A 69 -0.54 -18.80 5.45
N LYS A 70 -1.01 -18.93 4.20
CA LYS A 70 -0.17 -18.76 3.02
C LYS A 70 -0.08 -17.28 2.66
N ALA A 71 1.15 -16.77 2.55
CA ALA A 71 1.45 -15.43 2.08
C ALA A 71 1.45 -15.39 0.54
N ILE A 72 0.66 -14.51 -0.05
CA ILE A 72 0.62 -14.21 -1.49
C ILE A 72 1.14 -12.79 -1.66
N VAL A 73 2.22 -12.62 -2.41
CA VAL A 73 2.80 -11.30 -2.71
C VAL A 73 2.18 -10.78 -4.00
N HIS A 74 1.59 -9.60 -3.96
CA HIS A 74 1.05 -8.91 -5.12
C HIS A 74 2.05 -7.85 -5.59
N GLY A 75 2.58 -8.02 -6.81
CA GLY A 75 3.48 -7.07 -7.46
C GLY A 75 2.74 -6.00 -8.24
N SER A 76 3.49 -5.01 -8.72
CA SER A 76 2.92 -3.86 -9.43
C SER A 76 2.24 -4.26 -10.74
N GLU A 77 2.84 -5.18 -11.51
CA GLU A 77 2.36 -5.61 -12.82
C GLU A 77 0.94 -6.19 -12.79
N GLY A 78 0.67 -7.08 -11.83
CA GLY A 78 -0.65 -7.70 -11.69
C GLY A 78 -1.73 -6.70 -11.29
N LEU A 79 -1.38 -5.72 -10.47
CA LEU A 79 -2.31 -4.67 -10.06
C LEU A 79 -2.63 -3.71 -11.21
N LEU A 80 -1.63 -3.30 -11.98
CA LEU A 80 -1.82 -2.43 -13.14
C LEU A 80 -2.68 -3.09 -14.22
N CYS A 81 -2.44 -4.37 -14.50
CA CYS A 81 -3.25 -5.16 -15.43
C CYS A 81 -4.72 -5.25 -14.98
N TYR A 82 -4.95 -5.50 -13.67
CA TYR A 82 -6.30 -5.56 -13.13
C TYR A 82 -7.04 -4.21 -13.26
N MET A 83 -6.36 -3.10 -12.96
CA MET A 83 -6.96 -1.76 -13.10
C MET A 83 -7.24 -1.39 -14.56
N ASP A 84 -6.36 -1.76 -15.49
CA ASP A 84 -6.57 -1.51 -16.92
C ASP A 84 -7.78 -2.29 -17.46
N TRP A 85 -7.97 -3.53 -17.00
CA TRP A 85 -9.15 -4.33 -17.31
C TRP A 85 -10.44 -3.70 -16.78
N ASP A 86 -10.47 -3.32 -15.50
CA ASP A 86 -11.63 -2.68 -14.86
C ASP A 86 -12.00 -1.36 -15.55
N THR A 87 -10.97 -0.57 -15.90
CA THR A 87 -11.13 0.68 -16.67
C THR A 87 -11.70 0.41 -18.07
N SER A 88 -11.30 -0.69 -18.71
CA SER A 88 -11.82 -1.09 -20.02
C SER A 88 -13.29 -1.51 -19.95
N ASP A 89 -13.70 -2.19 -18.88
CA ASP A 89 -15.11 -2.55 -18.64
C ASP A 89 -15.96 -1.29 -18.37
N ALA A 90 -15.46 -0.35 -17.58
CA ALA A 90 -16.08 0.96 -17.33
C ALA A 90 -16.24 1.80 -18.62
N ARG A 91 -15.25 1.75 -19.52
CA ARG A 91 -15.34 2.39 -20.85
C ARG A 91 -16.41 1.74 -21.72
N SER A 92 -16.54 0.42 -21.68
CA SER A 92 -17.54 -0.30 -22.48
C SER A 92 -18.99 -0.10 -21.99
N SER A 93 -19.18 0.17 -20.69
CA SER A 93 -20.48 0.44 -20.07
C SER A 93 -20.96 1.89 -20.21
N GLY A 94 -20.19 2.79 -20.84
CA GLY A 94 -20.59 4.17 -21.10
C GLY A 94 -20.59 5.08 -19.86
N SER A 95 -20.00 4.64 -18.75
CA SER A 95 -19.90 5.41 -17.49
C SER A 95 -18.63 6.26 -17.39
N ALA A 96 -17.80 6.28 -18.45
CA ALA A 96 -16.49 6.91 -18.46
C ALA A 96 -16.58 8.45 -18.51
N GLY A 97 -16.60 9.09 -17.34
CA GLY A 97 -16.08 10.44 -17.18
C GLY A 97 -14.61 10.48 -17.61
N GLU A 98 -14.23 11.53 -18.34
CA GLU A 98 -12.93 11.82 -18.96
C GLU A 98 -11.71 11.07 -18.35
N ILE A 99 -11.42 9.88 -18.86
CA ILE A 99 -10.30 9.04 -18.40
C ILE A 99 -9.06 9.45 -19.20
N THR A 100 -8.21 10.30 -18.61
CA THR A 100 -6.93 10.70 -19.18
C THR A 100 -6.08 9.46 -19.55
N ASN A 101 -5.38 9.50 -20.68
CA ASN A 101 -4.51 8.43 -21.22
C ASN A 101 -3.23 8.17 -20.38
N SER A 102 -3.32 8.32 -19.07
CA SER A 102 -2.18 8.16 -18.17
C SER A 102 -2.06 6.69 -17.79
N VAL A 103 -1.04 6.00 -18.32
CA VAL A 103 -0.64 4.67 -17.84
C VAL A 103 -0.48 4.77 -16.33
N PRO A 104 -1.20 3.97 -15.52
CA PRO A 104 -1.02 4.01 -14.08
C PRO A 104 0.42 3.58 -13.77
N GLN A 105 1.18 4.47 -13.14
CA GLN A 105 2.49 4.14 -12.60
C GLN A 105 2.35 3.99 -11.09
N ILE A 106 2.97 2.95 -10.53
CA ILE A 106 2.98 2.76 -9.09
C ILE A 106 4.12 3.58 -8.52
N TYR A 107 3.76 4.52 -7.65
CA TYR A 107 4.69 5.35 -6.91
C TYR A 107 4.72 4.87 -5.46
N TYR A 108 5.88 4.91 -4.82
CA TYR A 108 5.99 4.74 -3.37
C TYR A 108 6.41 6.06 -2.70
N ILE A 109 6.04 6.21 -1.43
CA ILE A 109 6.39 7.37 -0.62
C ILE A 109 7.80 7.17 -0.08
N ASN A 110 8.81 7.73 -0.73
CA ASN A 110 10.15 7.74 -0.18
C ASN A 110 10.28 8.90 0.80
N ARG A 111 10.57 8.60 2.07
CA ARG A 111 10.90 9.60 3.09
C ARG A 111 12.40 9.55 3.36
N GLN A 112 13.22 10.01 2.40
CA GLN A 112 14.61 10.36 2.71
C GLN A 112 14.64 11.76 3.30
N ASP A 113 14.35 11.83 4.60
CA ASP A 113 14.89 12.80 5.57
C ASP A 113 13.99 12.78 6.79
N THR A 114 14.33 11.93 7.76
CA THR A 114 14.28 12.21 9.20
C THR A 114 15.00 11.09 9.96
#